data_AF-A0A2N2SUT0-F1
#
_entry.id   AF-A0A2N2SUT0-F1
#
_cell.length_a   1.000
_cell.length_b   1.000
_cell.length_c   1.000
_cell.angle_alpha   90.00
_cell.angle_beta   90.00
_cell.angle_gamma   90.00
#
_symmetry.space_group_name_H-M   'P 1'
#
loop_
_entity.id
_entity.type
_entity.pdbx_description
1 polymer ?
#
loop_
_entity_poly.entity_id
_entity_poly.type
_entity_poly.pdbx_seq_one_letter_code
_entity_poly.pdbx_strand_id
1 'polypeptide(L)'
;TRRLVVEHGGFAYDSDYYGDELPFWTSVTRDDGGSQPHLVVPYTLDCNDMRFATPQGFNTAGHFFDYLRDSFDVLYAEGEHTPRMLSIGMHGRILGRPGRFIALQRFLDHIEKHERVWICRRIDIARHWQQRHPAP
;
A
#
# COMPACT_ATOMS: atom_id res chain seq x y z
N THR A 1 -8.91 -15.88 -4.13
CA THR A 1 -8.33 -15.30 -5.35
C THR A 1 -6.87 -15.69 -5.52
N ARG A 2 -6.01 -15.54 -4.50
CA ARG A 2 -4.56 -15.82 -4.57
C ARG A 2 -4.13 -17.12 -5.27
N ARG A 3 -4.78 -18.27 -5.00
CA ARG A 3 -4.47 -19.53 -5.72
C ARG A 3 -4.53 -19.38 -7.25
N LEU A 4 -5.58 -18.74 -7.77
CA LEU A 4 -5.75 -18.49 -9.21
C LEU A 4 -4.67 -17.54 -9.76
N VAL A 5 -4.26 -16.53 -8.98
CA VAL A 5 -3.17 -15.61 -9.35
C VAL A 5 -1.84 -16.37 -9.47
N VAL A 6 -1.57 -17.27 -8.53
CA VAL A 6 -0.38 -18.12 -8.55
C VAL A 6 -0.41 -19.11 -9.71
N GLU A 7 -1.55 -19.77 -9.94
CA GLU A 7 -1.71 -20.74 -11.04
C GLU A 7 -1.61 -20.08 -12.43
N HIS A 8 -1.98 -18.80 -12.57
CA HIS A 8 -1.70 -18.04 -13.79
C HIS A 8 -0.18 -17.87 -14.04
N GLY A 9 0.66 -17.84 -12.99
CA GLY A 9 2.12 -17.89 -13.10
C GLY A 9 2.82 -16.59 -13.54
N GLY A 10 2.07 -15.58 -14.01
CA GLY A 10 2.64 -14.35 -14.59
C GLY A 10 2.85 -13.16 -13.63
N PHE A 11 2.53 -13.29 -12.33
CA PHE A 11 2.51 -12.15 -11.40
C PHE A 11 3.68 -12.16 -10.43
N ALA A 12 4.36 -11.01 -10.30
CA ALA A 12 5.45 -10.83 -9.35
C ALA A 12 4.97 -10.70 -7.90
N TYR A 13 3.74 -10.24 -7.69
CA TYR A 13 3.10 -10.08 -6.38
C TYR A 13 1.58 -10.00 -6.53
N ASP A 14 0.87 -10.16 -5.42
CA ASP A 14 -0.53 -9.72 -5.25
C ASP A 14 -0.67 -8.70 -4.11
N SER A 15 -1.82 -8.03 -4.04
CA SER A 15 -2.12 -7.02 -3.01
C SER A 15 -3.49 -7.23 -2.35
N ASP A 16 -4.04 -8.44 -2.46
CA ASP A 16 -5.28 -8.86 -1.78
C ASP A 16 -4.96 -9.21 -0.31
N TYR A 17 -4.41 -8.25 0.44
CA TYR A 17 -4.04 -8.39 1.84
C TYR A 17 -3.89 -7.03 2.53
N TYR A 18 -4.28 -6.94 3.80
CA TYR A 18 -4.36 -5.67 4.56
C TYR A 18 -3.80 -5.78 5.99
N GLY A 19 -3.06 -6.86 6.29
CA GLY A 19 -2.69 -7.23 7.66
C GLY A 19 -1.24 -6.96 8.06
N ASP A 20 -0.46 -6.24 7.25
CA ASP A 20 0.96 -5.98 7.50
C ASP A 20 1.42 -4.69 6.80
N GLU A 21 2.44 -4.02 7.34
CA GLU A 21 3.09 -2.83 6.80
C GLU A 21 4.34 -3.15 5.96
N LEU A 22 4.65 -4.44 5.75
CA LEU A 22 5.72 -4.92 4.87
C LEU A 22 5.25 -5.99 3.87
N PRO A 23 5.93 -6.11 2.71
CA PRO A 23 5.81 -7.30 1.89
C PRO A 23 6.25 -8.56 2.62
N PHE A 24 5.66 -9.70 2.27
CA PHE A 24 6.05 -10.99 2.82
C PHE A 24 5.77 -12.13 1.85
N TRP A 25 6.51 -13.22 1.99
CA TRP A 25 6.28 -14.44 1.24
C TRP A 25 5.24 -15.30 1.93
N THR A 26 4.30 -15.83 1.14
CA THR A 26 3.31 -16.81 1.61
C THR A 26 3.37 -18.06 0.77
N SER A 27 3.12 -19.21 1.40
CA SER A 27 3.02 -20.50 0.71
C SER A 27 1.58 -20.69 0.21
N VAL A 28 1.44 -20.95 -1.09
CA VAL A 28 0.13 -21.14 -1.72
C VAL A 28 0.02 -22.56 -2.25
N THR A 29 -0.97 -23.31 -1.76
CA THR A 29 -1.32 -24.63 -2.26
C THR A 29 -2.08 -24.50 -3.59
N ARG A 30 -1.60 -25.18 -4.61
CA ARG A 30 -2.18 -25.28 -5.96
C ARG A 30 -3.12 -26.48 -6.06
N ASP A 31 -3.96 -26.51 -7.09
CA ASP A 31 -4.92 -27.61 -7.31
C ASP A 31 -4.25 -28.96 -7.59
N ASP A 32 -3.00 -28.97 -8.09
CA ASP A 32 -2.20 -30.18 -8.27
C ASP A 32 -1.57 -30.71 -6.95
N GLY A 33 -1.90 -30.09 -5.81
CA GLY A 33 -1.34 -30.42 -4.50
C GLY A 33 0.05 -29.85 -4.25
N GLY A 34 0.66 -29.19 -5.25
CA GLY A 34 1.94 -28.50 -5.11
C GLY A 34 1.83 -27.25 -4.26
N SER A 35 2.95 -26.84 -3.66
CA SER A 35 3.07 -25.60 -2.90
C SER A 35 4.04 -24.66 -3.60
N GLN A 36 3.67 -23.38 -3.71
CA GLN A 36 4.50 -22.37 -4.36
C GLN A 36 4.57 -21.10 -3.49
N PRO A 37 5.78 -20.54 -3.24
CA PRO A 37 5.90 -19.23 -2.60
C PRO A 37 5.37 -18.13 -3.53
N HIS A 38 4.60 -17.20 -2.98
CA HIS A 38 4.12 -16.03 -3.67
C HIS A 38 4.31 -14.79 -2.80
N LEU A 39 4.71 -13.68 -3.42
CA LEU A 39 4.95 -12.43 -2.70
C LEU A 39 3.64 -11.67 -2.54
N VAL A 40 3.35 -11.29 -1.30
CA VAL A 40 2.28 -10.34 -0.98
C VAL A 40 2.91 -8.98 -0.77
N VAL A 41 2.39 -7.94 -1.44
CA VAL A 41 2.67 -6.54 -1.12
C VAL A 41 1.35 -5.98 -0.56
N PRO A 42 1.24 -5.74 0.76
CA PRO A 42 -0.03 -5.33 1.39
C PRO A 42 -0.59 -4.02 0.86
N TYR A 43 -1.91 -3.89 0.92
CA TYR A 43 -2.66 -2.69 0.54
C TYR A 43 -3.40 -2.11 1.76
N THR A 44 -4.25 -1.11 1.54
CA THR A 44 -4.94 -0.36 2.59
C THR A 44 -6.44 -0.16 2.28
N LEU A 45 -7.26 -0.19 3.33
CA LEU A 45 -8.68 0.22 3.30
C LEU A 45 -8.94 1.49 4.12
N ASP A 46 -7.94 1.95 4.88
CA ASP A 46 -8.00 3.06 5.81
C ASP A 46 -7.34 4.33 5.23
N CYS A 47 -6.08 4.23 4.77
CA CYS A 47 -5.36 5.24 3.98
C CYS A 47 -5.86 5.27 2.53
N ASN A 48 -7.18 5.39 2.34
CA ASN A 48 -7.85 5.18 1.08
C ASN A 48 -9.01 6.17 0.89
N ASP A 49 -9.04 6.89 -0.23
CA ASP A 49 -10.09 7.86 -0.51
C ASP A 49 -11.48 7.22 -0.66
N MET A 50 -11.58 5.89 -0.82
CA MET A 50 -12.86 5.19 -0.78
C MET A 50 -13.67 5.51 0.47
N ARG A 51 -12.98 5.90 1.56
CA ARG A 51 -13.62 6.28 2.82
C ARG A 51 -14.56 7.47 2.66
N PHE A 52 -14.34 8.40 1.73
CA PHE A 52 -15.31 9.45 1.38
C PHE A 52 -16.68 8.93 0.89
N ALA A 53 -16.79 7.64 0.55
CA ALA A 53 -18.00 6.97 0.08
C ALA A 53 -18.48 5.85 1.02
N THR A 54 -17.97 5.81 2.27
CA THR A 54 -18.36 4.81 3.28
C THR A 54 -19.03 5.49 4.48
N PRO A 55 -19.91 4.78 5.24
CA PRO A 55 -20.69 5.39 6.32
C PRO A 55 -19.87 6.13 7.39
N GLN A 56 -18.70 5.62 7.79
CA GLN A 56 -17.85 6.28 8.80
C GLN A 56 -17.03 7.45 8.23
N GLY A 57 -16.88 7.49 6.90
CA GLY A 57 -15.88 8.20 6.10
C GLY A 57 -15.40 9.61 6.42
N PHE A 58 -14.41 10.06 5.65
CA PHE A 58 -13.93 11.43 5.70
C PHE A 58 -14.97 12.43 5.17
N ASN A 59 -15.25 13.49 5.93
CA ASN A 59 -16.18 14.54 5.53
C ASN A 59 -15.52 15.61 4.65
N THR A 60 -14.23 15.88 4.87
CA THR A 60 -13.49 16.96 4.20
C THR A 60 -12.14 16.48 3.70
N ALA A 61 -11.52 17.23 2.78
CA ALA A 61 -10.14 17.02 2.39
C ALA A 61 -9.17 17.13 3.58
N GLY A 62 -9.48 17.97 4.57
CA GLY A 62 -8.69 18.11 5.80
C GLY A 62 -8.56 16.78 6.53
N HIS A 63 -9.67 16.07 6.75
CA HIS A 63 -9.66 14.79 7.45
C HIS A 63 -8.79 13.75 6.75
N PHE A 64 -8.88 13.64 5.41
CA PHE A 64 -8.06 12.68 4.67
C PHE A 64 -6.58 13.06 4.68
N PHE A 65 -6.26 14.35 4.52
CA PHE A 65 -4.89 14.84 4.65
C PHE A 65 -4.32 14.55 6.04
N ASP A 66 -5.03 14.90 7.11
CA ASP A 66 -4.58 14.68 8.48
C ASP A 66 -4.35 13.18 8.75
N TYR A 67 -5.25 12.31 8.27
CA TYR A 67 -5.08 10.86 8.40
C TYR A 67 -3.81 10.36 7.69
N LEU A 68 -3.59 10.78 6.43
CA LEU A 68 -2.40 10.40 5.69
C LEU A 68 -1.11 10.94 6.32
N ARG A 69 -1.14 12.21 6.78
CA ARG A 69 -0.02 12.85 7.49
C ARG A 69 0.35 12.05 8.73
N ASP A 70 -0.62 11.76 9.59
CA ASP A 70 -0.38 11.08 10.86
C ASP A 70 0.14 9.65 10.62
N SER A 71 -0.42 8.93 9.64
CA SER A 71 0.09 7.62 9.23
C SER A 71 1.53 7.69 8.71
N PHE A 72 1.85 8.69 7.89
CA PHE A 72 3.21 8.90 7.41
C PHE A 72 4.18 9.25 8.56
N ASP A 73 3.82 10.19 9.43
CA ASP A 73 4.69 10.68 10.51
C ASP A 73 5.08 9.55 11.48
N VAL A 74 4.12 8.66 11.81
CA VAL A 74 4.39 7.47 12.63
C VAL A 74 5.38 6.53 11.91
N LEU A 75 5.08 6.13 10.67
CA LEU A 75 5.94 5.20 9.93
C LEU A 75 7.32 5.80 9.63
N TYR A 76 7.39 7.11 9.43
CA TYR A 76 8.63 7.84 9.21
C TYR A 76 9.51 7.82 10.46
N ALA A 77 8.92 8.06 11.64
CA ALA A 77 9.63 7.97 12.91
C ALA A 77 10.11 6.54 13.21
N GLU A 78 9.24 5.54 13.03
CA GLU A 78 9.61 4.12 13.19
C GLU A 78 10.71 3.68 12.20
N GLY A 79 10.77 4.32 11.04
CA GLY A 79 11.76 4.09 9.99
C GLY A 79 13.20 4.39 10.37
N GLU A 80 13.45 5.07 11.50
CA GLU A 80 14.80 5.18 12.06
C GLU A 80 15.41 3.80 12.36
N HIS A 81 14.58 2.87 12.83
CA HIS A 81 14.99 1.51 13.17
C HIS A 81 14.50 0.50 12.14
N THR A 82 13.26 0.69 11.68
CA THR A 82 12.49 -0.37 11.07
C THR A 82 11.60 0.21 9.96
N PRO A 83 12.18 0.52 8.77
CA PRO A 83 11.43 1.11 7.65
C PRO A 83 10.24 0.27 7.21
N ARG A 84 9.15 0.94 6.83
CA ARG A 84 7.88 0.34 6.40
C ARG A 84 7.34 1.00 5.14
N MET A 85 6.36 0.37 4.51
CA MET A 85 5.65 0.94 3.37
C MET A 85 4.31 1.53 3.79
N LEU A 86 3.89 2.60 3.10
CA LEU A 86 2.55 3.17 3.20
C LEU A 86 1.87 3.08 1.83
N SER A 87 0.72 2.41 1.77
CA SER A 87 -0.15 2.45 0.59
C SER A 87 -1.12 3.61 0.69
N ILE A 88 -1.44 4.26 -0.43
CA ILE A 88 -2.47 5.32 -0.49
C ILE A 88 -3.44 4.98 -1.61
N GLY A 89 -4.68 4.67 -1.25
CA GLY A 89 -5.73 4.35 -2.20
C GLY A 89 -6.38 5.59 -2.79
N MET A 90 -6.48 5.63 -4.12
CA MET A 90 -7.03 6.78 -4.86
C MET A 90 -7.96 6.31 -5.97
N HIS A 91 -9.11 6.98 -6.12
CA HIS A 91 -10.08 6.68 -7.17
C HIS A 91 -10.41 7.95 -7.97
N GLY A 92 -10.32 7.89 -9.30
CA GLY A 92 -10.52 9.05 -10.17
C GLY A 92 -11.88 9.74 -9.99
N ARG A 93 -12.94 8.98 -9.67
CA ARG A 93 -14.28 9.53 -9.41
C ARG A 93 -14.46 10.16 -8.01
N ILE A 94 -13.53 9.91 -7.09
CA ILE A 94 -13.59 10.34 -5.69
C ILE A 94 -12.57 11.45 -5.45
N LEU A 95 -11.27 11.14 -5.33
CA LEU A 95 -10.22 12.12 -5.07
C LEU A 95 -10.04 13.13 -6.20
N GLY A 96 -10.44 12.79 -7.43
CA GLY A 96 -10.44 13.72 -8.57
C GLY A 96 -11.44 14.89 -8.46
N ARG A 97 -12.32 14.91 -7.44
CA ARG A 97 -13.22 16.05 -7.21
C ARG A 97 -12.45 17.22 -6.60
N PRO A 98 -12.64 18.47 -7.08
CA PRO A 98 -11.86 19.63 -6.62
C PRO A 98 -11.82 19.82 -5.10
N GLY A 99 -12.94 19.61 -4.41
CA GLY A 99 -13.02 19.75 -2.94
C GLY A 99 -12.31 18.65 -2.15
N ARG A 100 -11.88 17.54 -2.79
CA ARG A 100 -11.13 16.43 -2.18
C ARG A 100 -9.67 16.41 -2.63
N PHE A 101 -9.41 16.80 -3.87
CA PHE A 101 -8.09 16.75 -4.49
C PHE A 101 -7.01 17.50 -3.71
N ILE A 102 -7.39 18.59 -3.03
CA ILE A 102 -6.47 19.37 -2.18
C ILE A 102 -5.84 18.53 -1.06
N ALA A 103 -6.46 17.44 -0.61
CA ALA A 103 -5.87 16.52 0.37
C ALA A 103 -4.59 15.86 -0.17
N LEU A 104 -4.62 15.43 -1.44
CA LEU A 104 -3.47 14.82 -2.10
C LEU A 104 -2.34 15.84 -2.27
N GLN A 105 -2.66 17.05 -2.73
CA GLN A 105 -1.67 18.12 -2.90
C GLN A 105 -0.96 18.41 -1.59
N ARG A 106 -1.71 18.63 -0.50
CA ARG A 106 -1.15 18.89 0.83
C ARG A 106 -0.30 17.73 1.36
N PHE A 107 -0.72 16.48 1.10
CA PHE A 107 0.05 15.32 1.52
C PHE A 107 1.37 15.19 0.74
N LEU A 108 1.35 15.45 -0.57
CA LEU A 108 2.58 15.52 -1.37
C LEU A 108 3.51 16.64 -0.87
N ASP A 109 2.98 17.83 -0.60
CA ASP A 109 3.74 18.96 -0.02
C ASP A 109 4.33 18.61 1.37
N HIS A 110 3.69 17.71 2.12
CA HIS A 110 4.16 17.26 3.43
C HIS A 110 5.34 16.30 3.30
N ILE A 111 5.19 15.24 2.49
CA ILE A 111 6.25 14.24 2.34
C ILE A 111 7.48 14.78 1.60
N GLU A 112 7.31 15.80 0.74
CA GLU A 112 8.43 16.46 0.05
C GLU A 112 9.41 17.14 1.03
N LYS A 113 8.94 17.53 2.21
CA LYS A 113 9.77 18.17 3.24
C LYS A 113 10.64 17.19 4.03
N HIS A 114 10.48 15.89 3.78
CA HIS A 114 11.16 14.83 4.51
C HIS A 114 12.20 14.16 3.61
N GLU A 115 13.42 14.00 4.12
CA GLU A 115 14.45 13.24 3.42
C GLU A 115 14.17 11.73 3.49
N ARG A 116 14.88 10.93 2.69
CA ARG A 116 14.84 9.45 2.77
C ARG A 116 13.46 8.82 2.55
N VAL A 117 12.54 9.50 1.87
CA VAL A 117 11.25 8.96 1.42
C VAL A 117 11.40 8.34 0.03
N TRP A 118 11.01 7.07 -0.13
CA TRP A 118 11.01 6.40 -1.44
C TRP A 118 9.60 6.34 -2.04
N ILE A 119 9.27 7.34 -2.87
CA ILE A 119 8.03 7.33 -3.67
C ILE A 119 8.24 6.43 -4.89
N CYS A 120 7.54 5.31 -4.95
CA CYS A 120 7.80 4.26 -5.95
C CYS A 120 6.55 3.54 -6.44
N ARG A 121 6.70 2.79 -7.53
CA ARG A 121 5.64 1.91 -8.03
C ARG A 121 5.65 0.63 -7.20
N ARG A 122 4.48 0.01 -7.01
CA ARG A 122 4.35 -1.27 -6.28
C ARG A 122 5.25 -2.38 -6.86
N ILE A 123 5.43 -2.43 -8.18
CA ILE A 123 6.33 -3.39 -8.84
C ILE A 123 7.80 -3.19 -8.44
N ASP A 124 8.22 -1.96 -8.13
CA ASP A 124 9.59 -1.68 -7.70
C ASP A 124 9.81 -2.18 -6.25
N ILE A 125 8.81 -2.05 -5.37
CA ILE A 125 8.81 -2.67 -4.03
C ILE A 125 8.90 -4.19 -4.16
N ALA A 126 8.08 -4.81 -5.02
CA ALA A 126 8.09 -6.25 -5.20
C ALA A 126 9.46 -6.77 -5.67
N ARG A 127 10.05 -6.10 -6.67
CA ARG A 127 11.39 -6.42 -7.18
C ARG A 127 12.47 -6.20 -6.13
N HIS A 128 12.40 -5.13 -5.36
CA HIS A 128 13.30 -4.88 -4.25
C HIS A 128 13.24 -6.01 -3.22
N TRP A 129 12.03 -6.43 -2.84
CA TRP A 129 11.82 -7.50 -1.89
C TRP A 129 12.37 -8.83 -2.39
N GLN A 130 12.08 -9.19 -3.64
CA GLN A 130 12.61 -10.42 -4.26
C GLN A 130 14.15 -10.47 -4.28
N GLN A 131 14.80 -9.32 -4.45
CA GLN A 131 16.27 -9.23 -4.50
C GLN A 131 16.91 -9.22 -3.11
N ARG A 132 16.30 -8.55 -2.12
CA ARG A 132 16.88 -8.34 -0.79
C ARG A 132 16.39 -9.33 0.26
N HIS A 133 15.22 -9.91 0.03
CA HIS A 133 14.52 -10.84 0.91
C HIS A 133 13.97 -12.00 0.04
N PRO A 134 14.83 -12.88 -0.50
CA PRO A 134 14.40 -13.95 -1.39
C PRO A 134 13.43 -14.91 -0.69
N ALA A 135 12.60 -15.60 -1.49
CA ALA A 135 11.70 -16.62 -0.97
C ALA A 135 12.51 -17.72 -0.24
N PRO A 136 11.95 -18.29 0.85
CA PRO A 136 12.56 -19.41 1.57
C PRO A 136 12.63 -20.68 0.73
#